data_AF-A0A9J7L754-F1
#
_entry.id   AF-A0A9J7L754-F1
#
_cell.length_a   1.000
_cell.length_b   1.000
_cell.length_c   1.000
_cell.angle_alpha   90.00
_cell.angle_beta   90.00
_cell.angle_gamma   90.00
#
_symmetry.space_group_name_H-M   'P 1'
#
loop_
_entity.id
_entity.type
_entity.pdbx_description
1 polymer ?
#
loop_
_entity_poly.entity_id
_entity_poly.type
_entity_poly.pdbx_seq_one_letter_code
_entity_poly.pdbx_strand_id
1 'polypeptide(L)'
;MAVSFWEHKARIAFKPAYNTRPANYHGDLFVPSFNFPAEEPKEDFKKLPWMKIDFKTSPMDYLDTVLHYCFDGNTECDFRVENNGTHPDRWYHAPWMAYPPSGREPIHGLTMERPTEPQYFGLKDQKWLQTWALSFYNDFGAKTISDFWEKPWEPALKDDVTFPPGTVSFKLLFTEATEDDVPSLAVLGLLTLWVPSDQYWGSLHSGYHPTSTGAPDTLGTIKPVLRLLTLWVPSDRYWGS
;
A
#
# COMPACT_ATOMS: atom_id res chain seq x y z
N MET A 1 -36.43 3.34 -11.91
CA MET A 1 -36.37 2.66 -10.59
C MET A 1 -35.31 3.37 -9.76
N ALA A 2 -35.61 3.70 -8.50
CA ALA A 2 -34.61 4.30 -7.61
C ALA A 2 -33.58 3.25 -7.24
N VAL A 3 -32.29 3.55 -7.42
CA VAL A 3 -31.19 2.71 -6.96
C VAL A 3 -31.21 2.69 -5.43
N SER A 4 -31.08 1.52 -4.82
CA SER A 4 -31.00 1.40 -3.37
C SER A 4 -29.77 2.16 -2.84
N PHE A 5 -29.84 2.58 -1.56
CA PHE A 5 -28.70 3.21 -0.87
C PHE A 5 -27.42 2.37 -0.98
N TRP A 6 -27.58 1.05 -0.94
CA TRP A 6 -26.49 0.08 -0.99
C TRP A 6 -25.89 -0.10 -2.40
N GLU A 7 -26.71 -0.14 -3.46
CA GLU A 7 -26.21 -0.12 -4.84
C GLU A 7 -25.44 1.16 -5.17
N HIS A 8 -25.85 2.30 -4.60
CA HIS A 8 -25.09 3.54 -4.74
C HIS A 8 -23.71 3.46 -4.07
N LYS A 9 -23.63 2.89 -2.86
CA LYS A 9 -22.37 2.68 -2.13
C LYS A 9 -21.43 1.72 -2.87
N ALA A 10 -21.96 0.66 -3.45
CA ALA A 10 -21.22 -0.28 -4.30
C ALA A 10 -20.49 0.41 -5.45
N ARG A 11 -21.21 1.28 -6.16
CA ARG A 11 -20.65 2.03 -7.30
C ARG A 11 -19.55 2.99 -6.86
N ILE A 12 -19.64 3.54 -5.64
CA ILE A 12 -18.58 4.36 -5.07
C ILE A 12 -17.40 3.48 -4.65
N ALA A 13 -17.64 2.28 -4.14
CA ALA A 13 -16.58 1.41 -3.64
C ALA A 13 -15.56 1.04 -4.73
N PHE A 14 -16.03 0.79 -5.94
CA PHE A 14 -15.18 0.45 -7.09
C PHE A 14 -14.84 1.66 -7.98
N LYS A 15 -15.14 2.88 -7.52
CA LYS A 15 -14.76 4.08 -8.26
C LYS A 15 -13.22 4.22 -8.24
N PRO A 16 -12.57 4.54 -9.38
CA PRO A 16 -11.13 4.76 -9.42
C PRO A 16 -10.67 5.84 -8.46
N ALA A 17 -11.35 6.98 -8.44
CA ALA A 17 -10.99 8.13 -7.62
C ALA A 17 -12.22 8.88 -7.11
N TYR A 18 -12.13 9.46 -5.92
CA TYR A 18 -13.16 10.38 -5.41
C TYR A 18 -13.13 11.69 -6.19
N ASN A 19 -11.95 12.33 -6.23
CA ASN A 19 -11.72 13.63 -6.86
C ASN A 19 -11.68 13.53 -8.39
N THR A 20 -11.97 14.65 -9.06
CA THR A 20 -11.76 14.79 -10.51
C THR A 20 -10.34 15.26 -10.79
N ARG A 21 -9.82 14.94 -11.98
CA ARG A 21 -8.47 15.39 -12.38
C ARG A 21 -8.37 16.92 -12.37
N PRO A 22 -7.21 17.50 -12.04
CA PRO A 22 -6.96 18.92 -12.25
C PRO A 22 -7.19 19.33 -13.70
N ALA A 23 -7.74 20.52 -13.94
CA ALA A 23 -8.14 20.97 -15.28
C ALA A 23 -6.96 21.04 -16.28
N ASN A 24 -5.76 21.31 -15.77
CA ASN A 24 -4.51 21.41 -16.53
C ASN A 24 -3.74 20.08 -16.64
N TYR A 25 -4.26 18.99 -16.07
CA TYR A 25 -3.61 17.68 -16.15
C TYR A 25 -4.12 16.91 -17.38
N HIS A 26 -3.19 16.56 -18.28
CA HIS A 26 -3.47 15.87 -19.54
C HIS A 26 -2.85 14.47 -19.62
N GLY A 27 -2.16 14.01 -18.58
CA GLY A 27 -1.57 12.68 -18.53
C GLY A 27 -2.59 11.58 -18.19
N ASP A 28 -2.08 10.37 -18.01
CA ASP A 28 -2.88 9.21 -17.67
C ASP A 28 -3.45 9.31 -16.27
N LEU A 29 -4.66 8.80 -16.11
CA LEU A 29 -5.33 8.70 -14.82
C LEU A 29 -4.99 7.36 -14.18
N PHE A 30 -5.14 7.32 -12.86
CA PHE A 30 -5.00 6.09 -12.09
C PHE A 30 -6.10 5.08 -12.48
N VAL A 31 -5.68 3.82 -12.68
CA VAL A 31 -6.59 2.70 -12.94
C VAL A 31 -6.38 1.66 -11.84
N PRO A 32 -7.36 1.45 -10.94
CA PRO A 32 -7.20 0.44 -9.90
C PRO A 32 -7.22 -0.97 -10.50
N SER A 33 -6.23 -1.79 -10.14
CA SER A 33 -6.30 -3.24 -10.26
C SER A 33 -7.39 -3.81 -9.32
N PHE A 34 -8.61 -3.97 -9.86
CA PHE A 34 -9.76 -4.60 -9.20
C PHE A 34 -10.17 -5.93 -9.87
N ASN A 35 -9.36 -6.43 -10.81
CA ASN A 35 -9.62 -7.70 -11.48
C ASN A 35 -9.23 -8.88 -10.58
N PHE A 36 -9.87 -8.98 -9.43
CA PHE A 36 -9.53 -9.95 -8.39
C PHE A 36 -9.53 -11.40 -8.92
N PRO A 37 -8.66 -12.27 -8.37
CA PRO A 37 -8.61 -13.66 -8.78
C PRO A 37 -9.93 -14.38 -8.43
N ALA A 38 -10.51 -15.08 -9.40
CA ALA A 38 -11.75 -15.84 -9.21
C ALA A 38 -11.52 -17.14 -8.39
N GLU A 39 -10.31 -17.67 -8.44
CA GLU A 39 -9.87 -18.87 -7.75
C GLU A 39 -8.70 -18.53 -6.83
N GLU A 40 -8.36 -19.43 -5.90
CA GLU A 40 -7.14 -19.29 -5.10
C GLU A 40 -5.89 -19.17 -6.01
N PRO A 41 -4.84 -18.44 -5.57
CA PRO A 41 -3.59 -18.37 -6.31
C PRO A 41 -3.06 -19.76 -6.68
N LYS A 42 -2.59 -19.88 -7.92
CA LYS A 42 -2.02 -21.13 -8.45
C LYS A 42 -0.65 -21.45 -7.84
N GLU A 43 0.05 -20.43 -7.34
CA GLU A 43 1.32 -20.61 -6.67
C GLU A 43 1.10 -21.26 -5.30
N ASP A 44 1.87 -22.30 -5.01
CA ASP A 44 1.94 -22.86 -3.66
C ASP A 44 2.65 -21.84 -2.77
N PHE A 45 1.96 -21.29 -1.77
CA PHE A 45 2.51 -20.29 -0.86
C PHE A 45 3.85 -20.74 -0.23
N LYS A 46 4.08 -22.04 -0.05
CA LYS A 46 5.35 -22.58 0.49
C LYS A 46 6.57 -22.29 -0.40
N LYS A 47 6.35 -21.94 -1.67
CA LYS A 47 7.39 -21.58 -2.62
C LYS A 47 7.80 -20.11 -2.53
N LEU A 48 6.98 -19.26 -1.91
CA LEU A 48 7.26 -17.84 -1.70
C LEU A 48 8.59 -17.68 -0.94
N PRO A 49 9.41 -16.68 -1.29
CA PRO A 49 10.81 -16.65 -0.87
C PRO A 49 10.98 -16.51 0.65
N TRP A 50 10.10 -15.76 1.32
CA TRP A 50 10.14 -15.58 2.78
C TRP A 50 9.60 -16.78 3.57
N MET A 51 8.83 -17.69 2.94
CA MET A 51 8.25 -18.85 3.63
C MET A 51 9.29 -19.90 4.03
N LYS A 52 10.53 -19.75 3.52
CA LYS A 52 11.69 -20.58 3.87
C LYS A 52 12.49 -20.00 5.05
N ILE A 53 12.13 -18.81 5.53
CA ILE A 53 12.84 -18.09 6.57
C ILE A 53 12.00 -18.11 7.84
N ASP A 54 12.56 -18.57 8.94
CA ASP A 54 11.91 -18.46 10.24
C ASP A 54 12.09 -17.04 10.79
N PHE A 55 11.01 -16.27 10.77
CA PHE A 55 11.00 -14.89 11.24
C PHE A 55 11.39 -14.73 12.72
N LYS A 56 11.32 -15.78 13.54
CA LYS A 56 11.72 -15.72 14.96
C LYS A 56 13.23 -15.77 15.14
N THR A 57 13.91 -16.49 14.25
CA THR A 57 15.37 -16.70 14.34
C THR A 57 16.13 -15.80 13.38
N SER A 58 15.53 -15.47 12.24
CA SER A 58 16.08 -14.57 11.21
C SER A 58 15.06 -13.50 10.80
N PRO A 59 14.61 -12.63 11.73
CA PRO A 59 13.59 -11.62 11.45
C PRO A 59 14.02 -10.66 10.33
N MET A 60 15.31 -10.32 10.26
CA MET A 60 15.78 -9.34 9.28
C MET A 60 15.78 -9.89 7.86
N ASP A 61 16.28 -11.11 7.67
CA ASP A 61 16.28 -11.76 6.35
C ASP A 61 14.85 -11.98 5.87
N TYR A 62 13.93 -12.33 6.79
CA TYR A 62 12.51 -12.47 6.47
C TYR A 62 11.94 -11.16 5.93
N LEU A 63 12.14 -10.06 6.66
CA LEU A 63 11.59 -8.75 6.29
C LEU A 63 12.21 -8.20 5.01
N ASP A 64 13.52 -8.31 4.84
CA ASP A 64 14.22 -7.89 3.62
C ASP A 64 13.72 -8.68 2.40
N THR A 65 13.49 -9.99 2.58
CA THR A 65 12.95 -10.84 1.52
C THR A 65 11.52 -10.45 1.13
N VAL A 66 10.65 -10.16 2.09
CA VAL A 66 9.28 -9.70 1.78
C VAL A 66 9.32 -8.31 1.16
N LEU A 67 10.22 -7.44 1.60
CA LEU A 67 10.41 -6.13 1.02
C LEU A 67 10.84 -6.25 -0.44
N HIS A 68 11.86 -7.03 -0.77
CA HIS A 68 12.27 -7.26 -2.16
C HIS A 68 11.11 -7.78 -3.02
N TYR A 69 10.29 -8.71 -2.51
CA TYR A 69 9.07 -9.15 -3.22
C TYR A 69 8.07 -8.00 -3.49
N CYS A 70 7.93 -7.06 -2.57
CA CYS A 70 7.05 -5.89 -2.72
C CYS A 70 7.54 -4.92 -3.79
N PHE A 71 8.85 -4.75 -3.95
CA PHE A 71 9.45 -3.81 -4.92
C PHE A 71 9.61 -4.42 -6.31
N ASP A 72 9.80 -5.73 -6.40
CA ASP A 72 10.01 -6.49 -7.64
C ASP A 72 8.93 -6.23 -8.71
N GLY A 73 9.32 -5.52 -9.78
CA GLY A 73 8.47 -5.09 -10.89
C GLY A 73 7.64 -3.84 -10.64
N ASN A 74 7.43 -3.45 -9.37
CA ASN A 74 6.61 -2.30 -9.01
C ASN A 74 7.36 -0.97 -9.20
N THR A 75 8.68 -0.96 -9.07
CA THR A 75 9.50 0.24 -9.29
C THR A 75 9.52 0.68 -10.75
N GLU A 76 9.50 -0.29 -11.66
CA GLU A 76 9.58 -0.10 -13.11
C GLU A 76 8.28 0.48 -13.68
N CYS A 77 7.15 0.24 -13.01
CA CYS A 77 5.84 0.77 -13.38
C CYS A 77 5.39 1.96 -12.50
N ASP A 78 6.28 2.56 -11.72
CA ASP A 78 5.96 3.67 -10.79
C ASP A 78 4.78 3.32 -9.86
N PHE A 79 4.75 2.08 -9.38
CA PHE A 79 3.71 1.51 -8.54
C PHE A 79 2.28 1.56 -9.15
N ARG A 80 2.16 1.80 -10.46
CA ARG A 80 0.95 1.52 -11.24
C ARG A 80 0.88 0.03 -11.52
N VAL A 81 0.41 -0.72 -10.53
CA VAL A 81 0.46 -2.18 -10.52
C VAL A 81 -0.29 -2.82 -11.69
N GLU A 82 -1.28 -2.13 -12.28
CA GLU A 82 -1.97 -2.56 -13.50
C GLU A 82 -1.04 -2.62 -14.73
N ASN A 83 0.10 -1.94 -14.66
CA ASN A 83 1.14 -1.92 -15.69
C ASN A 83 2.40 -2.70 -15.28
N ASN A 84 2.36 -3.49 -14.19
CA ASN A 84 3.50 -4.29 -13.76
C ASN A 84 3.72 -5.45 -14.76
N GLY A 85 4.63 -5.23 -15.73
CA GLY A 85 4.93 -6.23 -16.76
C GLY A 85 5.67 -7.46 -16.24
N THR A 86 6.33 -7.37 -15.09
CA THR A 86 7.03 -8.50 -14.45
C THR A 86 6.03 -9.45 -13.79
N HIS A 87 5.01 -8.89 -13.14
CA HIS A 87 4.01 -9.63 -12.36
C HIS A 87 2.60 -9.03 -12.53
N PRO A 88 1.95 -9.20 -13.70
CA PRO A 88 0.74 -8.48 -14.08
C PRO A 88 -0.48 -8.77 -13.19
N ASP A 89 -0.52 -9.95 -12.56
CA ASP A 89 -1.64 -10.39 -11.72
C ASP A 89 -1.25 -10.52 -10.24
N ARG A 90 -0.14 -9.90 -9.81
CA ARG A 90 0.33 -10.02 -8.43
C ARG A 90 -0.38 -9.08 -7.48
N TRP A 91 -0.72 -7.86 -7.88
CA TRP A 91 -1.14 -6.81 -6.93
C TRP A 91 -2.52 -6.22 -7.24
N TYR A 92 -3.30 -6.02 -6.18
CA TYR A 92 -4.69 -5.59 -6.25
C TYR A 92 -5.00 -4.52 -5.22
N HIS A 93 -5.85 -3.56 -5.59
CA HIS A 93 -6.25 -2.49 -4.69
C HIS A 93 -7.47 -2.89 -3.87
N ALA A 94 -7.52 -2.43 -2.62
CA ALA A 94 -8.74 -2.53 -1.84
C ALA A 94 -9.86 -1.64 -2.45
N PRO A 95 -11.11 -2.13 -2.55
CA PRO A 95 -12.27 -1.30 -2.84
C PRO A 95 -12.56 -0.33 -1.69
N TRP A 96 -13.51 0.59 -1.91
CA TRP A 96 -14.02 1.56 -0.93
C TRP A 96 -13.10 2.72 -0.53
N MET A 97 -11.93 2.84 -1.16
CA MET A 97 -11.04 3.96 -0.84
C MET A 97 -11.37 5.27 -1.58
N ALA A 98 -12.37 5.28 -2.47
CA ALA A 98 -12.82 6.47 -3.21
C ALA A 98 -14.00 7.22 -2.54
N TYR A 99 -14.12 7.12 -1.21
CA TYR A 99 -15.22 7.70 -0.43
C TYR A 99 -14.88 9.12 0.10
N PRO A 100 -15.84 10.07 0.13
CA PRO A 100 -15.63 11.41 0.70
C PRO A 100 -15.26 11.40 2.20
N PRO A 101 -14.60 12.46 2.71
CA PRO A 101 -14.33 13.72 2.04
C PRO A 101 -12.98 13.78 1.29
N SER A 102 -12.08 12.84 1.53
CA SER A 102 -10.67 12.88 1.08
C SER A 102 -10.22 11.62 0.34
N GLY A 103 -11.18 10.85 -0.20
CA GLY A 103 -10.94 9.59 -0.89
C GLY A 103 -9.97 9.69 -2.07
N ARG A 104 -9.68 8.54 -2.66
CA ARG A 104 -8.60 8.33 -3.65
C ARG A 104 -8.47 9.45 -4.69
N GLU A 105 -7.26 9.97 -4.89
CA GLU A 105 -6.96 10.98 -5.91
C GLU A 105 -6.79 10.37 -7.32
N PRO A 106 -7.01 11.14 -8.40
CA PRO A 106 -7.22 10.58 -9.75
C PRO A 106 -5.97 10.33 -10.58
N ILE A 107 -4.79 10.78 -10.17
CA ILE A 107 -3.56 10.71 -10.95
C ILE A 107 -2.76 9.44 -10.60
N HIS A 108 -2.42 9.23 -9.34
CA HIS A 108 -1.59 8.11 -8.85
C HIS A 108 -2.38 7.12 -7.97
N GLY A 109 -3.62 7.42 -7.62
CA GLY A 109 -4.44 6.56 -6.78
C GLY A 109 -4.14 6.69 -5.29
N LEU A 110 -3.55 7.80 -4.85
CA LEU A 110 -3.25 8.00 -3.42
C LEU A 110 -4.52 8.25 -2.60
N THR A 111 -4.55 7.71 -1.38
CA THR A 111 -5.60 7.96 -0.39
C THR A 111 -5.05 8.85 0.71
N MET A 112 -5.75 9.91 1.08
CA MET A 112 -5.32 10.76 2.18
C MET A 112 -5.37 9.96 3.49
N GLU A 113 -4.25 9.93 4.19
CA GLU A 113 -4.13 9.29 5.50
C GLU A 113 -4.36 10.28 6.63
N ARG A 114 -4.32 9.79 7.88
CA ARG A 114 -4.34 10.66 9.06
C ARG A 114 -3.18 11.67 8.94
N PRO A 115 -3.48 12.98 8.85
CA PRO A 115 -2.44 13.99 8.72
C PRO A 115 -1.54 14.00 9.95
N THR A 116 -0.28 14.38 9.76
CA THR A 116 0.67 14.49 10.87
C THR A 116 0.34 15.75 11.66
N GLU A 117 0.08 15.55 12.96
CA GLU A 117 -0.22 16.61 13.91
C GLU A 117 1.02 17.46 14.25
N PRO A 118 0.85 18.75 14.55
CA PRO A 118 1.86 19.51 15.29
C PRO A 118 2.33 18.72 16.51
N GLN A 119 3.62 18.76 16.83
CA GLN A 119 4.27 18.01 17.95
C GLN A 119 4.54 16.52 17.69
N TYR A 120 4.22 15.99 16.50
CA TYR A 120 4.68 14.64 16.17
C TYR A 120 6.22 14.58 16.18
N PHE A 121 6.77 13.48 16.69
CA PHE A 121 8.22 13.34 16.89
C PHE A 121 8.99 13.58 15.59
N GLY A 122 9.96 14.51 15.65
CA GLY A 122 10.87 14.82 14.54
C GLY A 122 10.46 16.00 13.66
N LEU A 123 9.29 16.60 13.88
CA LEU A 123 8.90 17.85 13.22
C LEU A 123 9.52 19.06 13.93
N LYS A 124 10.27 19.87 13.18
CA LYS A 124 10.77 21.16 13.70
C LYS A 124 9.64 22.18 13.87
N ASP A 125 8.80 22.28 12.85
CA ASP A 125 7.72 23.26 12.81
C ASP A 125 6.39 22.64 13.25
N GLN A 126 5.66 23.38 14.09
CA GLN A 126 4.40 22.96 14.70
C GLN A 126 3.22 23.07 13.71
N LYS A 127 3.40 22.58 12.48
CA LYS A 127 2.39 22.63 11.41
C LYS A 127 1.78 21.26 11.16
N TRP A 128 0.56 21.29 10.62
CA TRP A 128 -0.08 20.10 10.07
C TRP A 128 0.52 19.76 8.71
N LEU A 129 0.78 18.48 8.48
CA LEU A 129 1.27 17.97 7.21
C LEU A 129 0.32 16.92 6.66
N GLN A 130 0.06 16.98 5.36
CA GLN A 130 -0.70 15.92 4.72
C GLN A 130 0.16 14.67 4.59
N THR A 131 -0.51 13.54 4.75
CA THR A 131 0.03 12.21 4.51
C THR A 131 -0.88 11.52 3.51
N TRP A 132 -0.26 10.75 2.65
CA TRP A 132 -0.92 10.07 1.55
C TRP A 132 -0.43 8.63 1.52
N ALA A 133 -1.28 7.71 1.09
CA ALA A 133 -0.91 6.31 0.97
C ALA A 133 -1.32 5.72 -0.37
N LEU A 134 -0.54 4.74 -0.80
CA LEU A 134 -0.92 3.79 -1.83
C LEU A 134 -0.79 2.40 -1.24
N SER A 135 -1.78 1.54 -1.42
CA SER A 135 -1.74 0.20 -0.88
C SER A 135 -2.33 -0.85 -1.81
N PHE A 136 -1.72 -2.03 -1.73
CA PHE A 136 -2.11 -3.20 -2.49
C PHE A 136 -2.07 -4.45 -1.61
N TYR A 137 -2.82 -5.46 -2.02
CA TYR A 137 -2.68 -6.83 -1.53
C TYR A 137 -2.15 -7.69 -2.67
N ASN A 138 -1.30 -8.66 -2.35
CA ASN A 138 -0.94 -9.65 -3.34
C ASN A 138 -2.14 -10.55 -3.69
N ASP A 139 -2.01 -11.40 -4.71
CA ASP A 139 -3.02 -12.35 -5.17
C ASP A 139 -3.64 -13.22 -4.06
N PHE A 140 -2.84 -13.69 -3.10
CA PHE A 140 -3.34 -14.39 -1.90
C PHE A 140 -4.31 -13.54 -1.08
N GLY A 141 -3.96 -12.28 -0.79
CA GLY A 141 -4.85 -11.38 -0.06
C GLY A 141 -6.05 -10.91 -0.88
N ALA A 142 -5.83 -10.73 -2.18
CA ALA A 142 -6.83 -10.28 -3.13
C ALA A 142 -8.01 -11.24 -3.23
N LYS A 143 -7.77 -12.56 -3.10
CA LYS A 143 -8.85 -13.55 -3.08
C LYS A 143 -9.77 -13.38 -1.87
N THR A 144 -9.20 -13.21 -0.67
CA THR A 144 -9.99 -12.92 0.55
C THR A 144 -10.80 -11.63 0.41
N ILE A 145 -10.20 -10.58 -0.18
CA ILE A 145 -10.88 -9.31 -0.44
C ILE A 145 -12.02 -9.50 -1.46
N SER A 146 -11.78 -10.28 -2.51
CA SER A 146 -12.79 -10.58 -3.52
C SER A 146 -14.01 -11.25 -2.92
N ASP A 147 -13.83 -12.20 -2.00
CA ASP A 147 -14.94 -12.92 -1.36
C ASP A 147 -15.79 -12.00 -0.48
N PHE A 148 -15.15 -11.05 0.20
CA PHE A 148 -15.86 -10.04 0.98
C PHE A 148 -16.69 -9.11 0.09
N TRP A 149 -16.22 -8.87 -1.14
CA TRP A 149 -16.79 -7.94 -2.10
C TRP A 149 -17.53 -8.60 -3.28
N GLU A 150 -17.80 -9.90 -3.20
CA GLU A 150 -18.48 -10.69 -4.26
C GLU A 150 -19.79 -10.02 -4.70
N LYS A 151 -20.51 -9.45 -3.74
CA LYS A 151 -21.63 -8.53 -3.97
C LYS A 151 -21.20 -7.12 -3.57
N PRO A 152 -20.75 -6.27 -4.50
CA PRO A 152 -20.29 -4.91 -4.20
C PRO A 152 -21.27 -4.04 -3.38
N TRP A 153 -22.57 -4.32 -3.47
CA TRP A 153 -23.64 -3.61 -2.74
C TRP A 153 -23.99 -4.22 -1.40
N GLU A 154 -23.51 -5.43 -1.11
CA GLU A 154 -23.81 -6.14 0.12
C GLU A 154 -22.53 -6.88 0.57
N PRO A 155 -21.45 -6.14 0.89
CA PRO A 155 -20.24 -6.77 1.38
C PRO A 155 -20.55 -7.56 2.65
N ALA A 156 -20.17 -8.83 2.67
CA ALA A 156 -20.55 -9.76 3.71
C ALA A 156 -19.30 -10.27 4.42
N LEU A 157 -19.20 -9.99 5.71
CA LEU A 157 -18.23 -10.66 6.57
C LEU A 157 -18.77 -12.06 6.87
N LYS A 158 -18.10 -13.09 6.36
CA LYS A 158 -18.33 -14.47 6.83
C LYS A 158 -17.70 -14.60 8.21
N ASP A 159 -18.28 -15.41 9.09
CA ASP A 159 -17.84 -15.48 10.50
C ASP A 159 -16.36 -15.92 10.68
N ASP A 160 -15.73 -16.48 9.63
CA ASP A 160 -14.35 -16.98 9.62
C ASP A 160 -13.49 -16.42 8.48
N VAL A 161 -13.58 -15.12 8.17
CA VAL A 161 -12.69 -14.52 7.14
C VAL A 161 -11.25 -14.47 7.66
N THR A 162 -10.39 -15.29 7.06
CA THR A 162 -8.94 -15.26 7.25
C THR A 162 -8.24 -15.04 5.91
N PHE A 163 -7.09 -14.39 5.99
CA PHE A 163 -6.16 -14.27 4.88
C PHE A 163 -5.23 -15.50 4.92
N PRO A 164 -5.06 -16.22 3.80
CA PRO A 164 -4.24 -17.41 3.79
C PRO A 164 -2.74 -17.09 3.98
N PRO A 165 -1.93 -18.07 4.44
CA PRO A 165 -0.48 -17.96 4.43
C PRO A 165 0.04 -17.53 3.05
N GLY A 166 1.05 -16.65 3.04
CA GLY A 166 1.56 -16.04 1.81
C GLY A 166 0.90 -14.70 1.45
N THR A 167 -0.17 -14.30 2.14
CA THR A 167 -0.73 -12.95 1.99
C THR A 167 0.29 -11.88 2.37
N VAL A 168 0.44 -10.88 1.49
CA VAL A 168 1.22 -9.67 1.72
C VAL A 168 0.34 -8.46 1.43
N SER A 169 0.25 -7.55 2.39
CA SER A 169 -0.21 -6.19 2.15
C SER A 169 1.02 -5.29 2.02
N PHE A 170 1.04 -4.48 0.97
CA PHE A 170 2.10 -3.51 0.73
C PHE A 170 1.51 -2.12 0.74
N LYS A 171 2.06 -1.24 1.59
CA LYS A 171 1.62 0.14 1.74
C LYS A 171 2.83 1.04 1.57
N LEU A 172 2.67 2.07 0.75
CA LEU A 172 3.59 3.19 0.62
C LEU A 172 2.94 4.36 1.34
N LEU A 173 3.66 5.01 2.26
CA LEU A 173 3.27 6.29 2.83
C LEU A 173 4.14 7.39 2.24
N PHE A 174 3.48 8.51 1.96
CA PHE A 174 4.05 9.75 1.47
C PHE A 174 3.66 10.88 2.42
N THR A 175 4.50 11.92 2.46
CA THR A 175 4.26 13.11 3.27
C THR A 175 4.66 14.35 2.50
N GLU A 176 3.97 15.46 2.77
CA GLU A 176 4.40 16.79 2.31
C GLU A 176 5.52 17.39 3.16
N ALA A 177 6.01 16.67 4.18
CA ALA A 177 7.17 17.09 4.97
C ALA A 177 8.40 17.30 4.07
N THR A 178 9.08 18.41 4.27
CA THR A 178 10.37 18.71 3.64
C THR A 178 11.54 18.27 4.52
N GLU A 179 12.74 18.25 3.96
CA GLU A 179 13.97 18.01 4.73
C GLU A 179 14.19 19.08 5.82
N ASP A 180 13.65 20.29 5.65
CA ASP A 180 13.67 21.31 6.70
C ASP A 180 12.76 20.93 7.88
N ASP A 181 11.58 20.39 7.58
CA ASP A 181 10.59 19.93 8.55
C ASP A 181 11.11 18.72 9.35
N VAL A 182 11.72 17.77 8.63
CA VAL A 182 12.26 16.52 9.18
C VAL A 182 13.63 16.24 8.53
N PRO A 183 14.75 16.67 9.14
CA PRO A 183 16.09 16.51 8.57
C PRO A 183 16.50 15.09 8.22
N SER A 184 15.91 14.09 8.89
CA SER A 184 16.18 12.69 8.57
C SER A 184 15.73 12.33 7.14
N LEU A 185 14.79 13.07 6.53
CA LEU A 185 14.38 12.85 5.14
C LEU A 185 15.52 13.03 4.14
N ALA A 186 16.51 13.89 4.44
CA ALA A 186 17.68 14.11 3.57
C ALA A 186 18.60 12.88 3.51
N VAL A 187 18.61 12.10 4.59
CA VAL A 187 19.40 10.86 4.71
C VAL A 187 18.57 9.64 4.31
N LEU A 188 17.24 9.76 4.34
CA LEU A 188 16.26 8.68 4.18
C LEU A 188 15.67 8.61 2.76
N GLY A 189 16.53 8.64 1.74
CA GLY A 189 16.29 7.81 0.54
C GLY A 189 16.23 6.30 0.87
N LEU A 190 16.44 5.95 2.14
CA LEU A 190 16.53 4.62 2.71
C LEU A 190 15.27 4.31 3.54
N LEU A 191 14.60 3.23 3.17
CA LEU A 191 13.39 2.71 3.78
C LEU A 191 13.58 2.49 5.30
N THR A 192 12.72 3.06 6.14
CA THR A 192 12.66 2.70 7.58
C THR A 192 11.44 1.82 7.82
N LEU A 193 11.69 0.58 8.24
CA LEU A 193 10.66 -0.39 8.63
C LEU A 193 10.50 -0.39 10.15
N TRP A 194 9.27 -0.46 10.64
CA TRP A 194 8.96 -0.59 12.06
C TRP A 194 8.31 -1.95 12.31
N VAL A 195 8.97 -2.78 13.11
CA VAL A 195 8.43 -4.08 13.55
C VAL A 195 8.00 -3.91 15.00
N PRO A 196 6.71 -4.05 15.33
CA PRO A 196 6.29 -4.12 16.72
C PRO A 196 6.82 -5.43 17.30
N SER A 197 7.91 -5.37 18.05
CA SER A 197 8.25 -6.41 19.02
C SER A 197 8.66 -5.69 20.29
N ASP A 198 8.11 -6.11 21.43
CA ASP A 198 8.26 -5.45 22.74
C ASP A 198 9.71 -5.47 23.28
N GLN A 199 10.72 -5.83 22.48
CA GLN A 199 12.08 -6.07 22.97
C GLN A 199 13.25 -5.52 22.14
N TYR A 200 13.07 -4.93 20.95
CA TYR A 200 14.23 -4.44 20.19
C TYR A 200 13.98 -3.10 19.48
N TRP A 201 14.59 -2.04 20.00
CA TRP A 201 14.79 -0.76 19.32
C TRP A 201 16.01 -0.86 18.40
N GLY A 202 15.81 -1.20 17.14
CA GLY A 202 16.87 -1.21 16.13
C GLY A 202 16.39 -0.62 14.80
N SER A 203 17.11 0.38 14.29
CA SER A 203 16.95 0.87 12.92
C SER A 203 17.79 0.05 11.95
N LEU A 204 17.24 -0.38 10.82
CA LEU A 204 18.04 -0.90 9.71
C LEU A 204 18.01 0.04 8.51
N HIS A 205 19.16 0.09 7.85
CA HIS A 205 19.43 0.88 6.66
C HIS A 205 19.47 -0.08 5.47
N SER A 206 18.51 0.01 4.54
CA SER A 206 18.58 -0.70 3.24
C SER A 206 18.88 0.31 2.13
N GLY A 207 20.02 0.12 1.46
CA GLY A 207 20.64 0.98 0.46
C GLY A 207 19.93 1.00 -0.90
N TYR A 208 18.76 1.65 -1.02
CA TYR A 208 18.13 1.88 -2.32
C TYR A 208 18.39 3.31 -2.81
N HIS A 209 18.97 3.45 -4.02
CA HIS A 209 19.17 4.72 -4.70
C HIS A 209 18.35 4.76 -6.00
N PRO A 210 17.28 5.56 -6.11
CA PRO A 210 16.61 5.75 -7.39
C PRO A 210 17.49 6.58 -8.32
N THR A 211 17.76 6.04 -9.52
CA THR A 211 18.33 6.82 -10.63
C THR A 211 17.17 7.27 -11.53
N SER A 212 16.77 8.54 -11.43
CA SER A 212 15.92 9.16 -12.46
C SER A 212 16.53 10.49 -12.91
N THR A 213 17.06 10.47 -14.11
CA THR A 213 17.46 11.66 -14.86
C THR A 213 16.26 12.18 -15.66
N GLY A 214 15.81 13.39 -15.36
CA GLY A 214 15.29 14.34 -16.35
C GLY A 214 13.78 14.37 -16.61
N ALA A 215 13.08 15.29 -15.93
CA ALA A 215 12.01 16.11 -16.52
C ALA A 215 11.91 17.45 -15.75
N PRO A 216 11.57 18.59 -16.39
CA PRO A 216 11.64 19.90 -15.75
C PRO A 216 10.50 20.14 -14.75
N ASP A 217 10.87 20.72 -13.61
CA ASP A 217 10.04 21.10 -12.48
C ASP A 217 9.02 22.21 -12.81
N THR A 218 7.74 21.86 -12.95
CA THR A 218 6.64 22.81 -12.71
C THR A 218 5.38 22.08 -12.25
N LEU A 219 5.26 21.87 -10.94
CA LEU A 219 4.06 21.69 -10.10
C LEU A 219 4.62 21.07 -8.81
N GLY A 220 4.43 21.71 -7.64
CA GLY A 220 5.06 21.35 -6.37
C GLY A 220 5.09 19.84 -6.09
N THR A 221 6.16 19.19 -6.54
CA THR A 221 6.30 17.74 -6.55
C THR A 221 6.45 17.30 -5.10
N ILE A 222 5.46 16.56 -4.60
CA ILE A 222 5.64 15.75 -3.40
C ILE A 222 6.81 14.83 -3.74
N LYS A 223 7.99 15.09 -3.17
CA LYS A 223 9.13 14.17 -3.30
C LYS A 223 8.68 12.84 -2.68
N PRO A 224 8.74 11.71 -3.40
CA PRO A 224 8.33 10.43 -2.85
C PRO A 224 9.32 10.00 -1.76
N VAL A 225 9.03 10.37 -0.51
CA VAL A 225 9.68 9.75 0.64
C VAL A 225 8.82 8.56 1.04
N LEU A 226 9.14 7.44 0.41
CA LEU A 226 8.61 6.12 0.66
C LEU A 226 8.84 5.71 2.13
N ARG A 227 7.77 5.64 2.92
CA ARG A 227 7.82 5.10 4.29
C ARG A 227 6.74 4.04 4.54
N LEU A 228 7.11 3.05 5.35
CA LEU A 228 6.28 2.06 6.02
C LEU A 228 5.58 0.98 5.17
N LEU A 229 6.28 -0.13 4.95
CA LEU A 229 5.68 -1.44 4.75
C LEU A 229 4.94 -1.84 6.04
N THR A 230 3.60 -1.88 6.01
CA THR A 230 2.83 -2.55 7.06
C THR A 230 2.70 -4.01 6.66
N LEU A 231 3.53 -4.88 7.24
CA LEU A 231 3.42 -6.31 6.99
C LEU A 231 2.37 -6.91 7.94
N TRP A 232 1.28 -7.42 7.38
CA TRP A 232 0.32 -8.22 8.13
C TRP A 232 0.71 -9.70 7.98
N VAL A 233 1.11 -10.33 9.09
CA VAL A 233 1.43 -11.77 9.14
C VAL A 233 0.21 -12.51 9.72
N PRO A 234 -0.52 -13.33 8.94
CA PRO A 234 -1.58 -14.18 9.49
C PRO A 234 -0.99 -15.15 10.52
N SER A 235 -1.66 -15.25 11.66
CA SER A 235 -1.11 -15.78 12.90
C SER A 235 -1.66 -17.17 13.25
N ASP A 236 -1.49 -18.15 12.38
CA ASP A 236 -2.02 -19.52 12.60
C ASP A 236 -1.25 -20.31 13.70
N ARG A 237 -0.34 -19.68 14.45
CA ARG A 237 0.49 -20.32 15.48
C ARG A 237 0.43 -19.67 16.86
N TYR A 238 -0.67 -19.00 17.20
CA TYR A 238 -0.89 -18.45 18.55
C TYR A 238 -1.83 -19.27 19.45
N TRP A 239 -2.39 -20.37 18.97
CA TRP A 239 -3.18 -21.28 19.82
C TRP A 239 -2.71 -22.73 19.67
N GLY A 240 -1.95 -23.17 20.67
CA GLY A 240 -1.55 -24.55 20.86
C GLY A 240 -0.97 -24.72 22.26
N SER A 241 -1.81 -25.25 23.15
CA SER A 241 -1.55 -25.95 24.42
C SER A 241 -0.21 -25.72 25.13
#